data_AF-A0A6P5GVZ7-F1
#
_entry.id   AF-A0A6P5GVZ7-F1
#
_cell.length_a   1.000
_cell.length_b   1.000
_cell.length_c   1.000
_cell.angle_alpha   90.00
_cell.angle_beta   90.00
_cell.angle_gamma   90.00
#
_symmetry.space_group_name_H-M   'P 1'
#
loop_
_entity.id
_entity.type
_entity.pdbx_description
1 polymer ?
#
loop_
_entity_poly.entity_id
_entity_poly.type
_entity_poly.pdbx_seq_one_letter_code
_entity_poly.pdbx_strand_id
1 'polypeptide(L)'
;MKGLDYEYKAVNLLKGEQSNPEFEKINPVKYVPALVDGDVVVADLFAIILYLEDKYPQNPLLPQDLKKKALNLQIASVVSSGIRPFQNLLVLQYIKENLGAEKKLPWVQLHINKGFTGKDEWCNFYKVLVFDDS
;
A
#
# COMPACT_ATOMS: atom_id res chain seq x y z
N MET A 1 -0.89 -15.39 8.34
CA MET A 1 -1.23 -14.09 9.00
C MET A 1 -0.54 -14.04 10.37
N LYS A 2 -0.36 -12.86 10.98
CA LYS A 2 0.36 -12.68 12.25
C LYS A 2 -0.20 -13.46 13.46
N GLY A 3 -1.45 -13.95 13.39
CA GLY A 3 -2.08 -14.70 14.48
C GLY A 3 -2.42 -13.81 15.69
N LEU A 4 -2.65 -12.53 15.47
CA LEU A 4 -3.04 -11.56 16.49
C LEU A 4 -4.56 -11.45 16.53
N ASP A 5 -5.12 -11.29 17.72
CA ASP A 5 -6.50 -10.87 17.89
C ASP A 5 -6.63 -9.38 17.54
N TYR A 6 -7.70 -9.02 16.84
CA TYR A 6 -7.95 -7.64 16.44
C TYR A 6 -9.45 -7.36 16.34
N GLU A 7 -9.83 -6.12 16.61
CA GLU A 7 -11.16 -5.61 16.31
C GLU A 7 -11.17 -5.06 14.87
N TYR A 8 -12.00 -5.63 13.99
CA TYR A 8 -12.17 -5.12 12.64
C TYR A 8 -13.25 -4.03 12.60
N LYS A 9 -12.87 -2.80 12.24
CA LYS A 9 -13.80 -1.70 11.97
C LYS A 9 -13.88 -1.45 10.47
N ALA A 10 -15.00 -1.82 9.87
CA ALA A 10 -15.25 -1.58 8.46
C ALA A 10 -15.43 -0.07 8.19
N VAL A 11 -14.86 0.41 7.10
CA VAL A 11 -15.05 1.79 6.61
C VAL A 11 -15.56 1.71 5.18
N ASN A 12 -16.80 2.14 4.95
CA ASN A 12 -17.40 2.13 3.61
C ASN A 12 -16.96 3.37 2.81
N LEU A 13 -15.99 3.15 1.93
CA LEU A 13 -15.45 4.23 1.10
C LEU A 13 -16.44 4.79 0.06
N LEU A 14 -17.42 3.98 -0.37
CA LEU A 14 -18.46 4.43 -1.30
C LEU A 14 -19.46 5.37 -0.62
N LYS A 15 -19.64 5.23 0.69
CA LYS A 15 -20.44 6.13 1.52
C LYS A 15 -19.63 7.30 2.09
N GLY A 16 -18.32 7.34 1.84
CA GLY A 16 -17.44 8.39 2.36
C GLY A 16 -17.17 8.30 3.87
N GLU A 17 -17.38 7.13 4.50
CA GLU A 17 -17.27 6.96 5.96
C GLU A 17 -15.86 7.26 6.51
N GLN A 18 -14.83 7.23 5.66
CA GLN A 18 -13.48 7.67 6.02
C GLN A 18 -13.39 9.17 6.38
N SER A 19 -14.42 9.96 6.07
CA SER A 19 -14.53 11.37 6.46
C SER A 19 -15.25 11.58 7.79
N ASN A 20 -15.64 10.49 8.49
CA ASN A 20 -16.23 10.57 9.82
C ASN A 20 -15.24 11.24 10.80
N PRO A 21 -15.69 12.20 11.63
CA PRO A 21 -14.85 12.84 12.65
C PRO A 21 -14.10 11.87 13.57
N GLU A 22 -14.69 10.72 13.90
CA GLU A 22 -14.03 9.70 14.73
C GLU A 22 -12.88 9.00 13.98
N PHE A 23 -13.01 8.78 12.68
CA PHE A 23 -11.90 8.24 11.87
C PHE A 23 -10.84 9.31 11.59
N GLU A 24 -11.24 10.57 11.41
CA GLU A 24 -10.32 11.70 11.20
C GLU A 24 -9.39 11.92 12.40
N LYS A 25 -9.86 11.67 13.62
CA LYS A 25 -9.00 11.67 14.82
C LYS A 25 -7.90 10.60 14.76
N ILE A 26 -8.16 9.48 14.09
CA ILE A 26 -7.20 8.38 13.91
C ILE A 26 -6.25 8.69 12.75
N ASN A 27 -6.79 9.07 11.58
CA ASN A 27 -6.02 9.43 10.41
C ASN A 27 -6.57 10.73 9.78
N PRO A 28 -5.93 11.89 10.01
CA PRO A 28 -6.34 13.17 9.43
C PRO A 28 -6.33 13.19 7.90
N VAL A 29 -5.54 12.31 7.27
CA VAL A 29 -5.49 12.17 5.80
C VAL A 29 -6.71 11.43 5.26
N LYS A 30 -7.49 10.76 6.13
CA LYS A 30 -8.75 10.07 5.79
C LYS A 30 -8.57 8.94 4.78
N TYR A 31 -7.39 8.33 4.77
CA TYR A 31 -7.11 7.12 3.99
C TYR A 31 -7.16 5.87 4.86
N VAL A 32 -7.58 4.77 4.23
CA VAL A 32 -7.53 3.43 4.82
C VAL A 32 -6.40 2.62 4.17
N PRO A 33 -5.78 1.67 4.91
CA PRO A 33 -6.04 1.32 6.30
C PRO A 33 -5.34 2.25 7.32
N ALA A 34 -5.80 2.18 8.57
CA ALA A 34 -5.10 2.68 9.75
C ALA A 34 -5.13 1.59 10.84
N LEU A 35 -4.05 1.45 11.59
CA LEU A 35 -3.90 0.56 12.73
C LEU A 35 -3.86 1.39 14.01
N VAL A 36 -4.64 0.99 15.01
CA VAL A 36 -4.52 1.49 16.39
C VAL A 36 -4.06 0.32 17.25
N ASP A 37 -2.92 0.49 17.90
CA ASP A 37 -2.32 -0.51 18.79
C ASP A 37 -1.91 0.18 20.11
N GLY A 38 -2.83 0.14 21.08
CA GLY A 38 -2.70 0.89 22.33
C GLY A 38 -2.71 2.40 22.09
N ASP A 39 -1.63 3.06 22.46
CA ASP A 39 -1.38 4.49 22.25
C ASP A 39 -0.75 4.81 20.88
N VAL A 40 -0.35 3.79 20.13
CA VAL A 40 0.27 3.96 18.82
C VAL A 40 -0.79 3.92 17.71
N VAL A 41 -0.74 4.91 16.83
CA VAL A 41 -1.52 4.93 15.59
C VAL A 41 -0.57 4.92 14.41
N VAL A 42 -0.76 3.95 13.51
CA VAL A 42 0.00 3.84 12.25
C VAL A 42 -0.98 3.90 11.09
N ALA A 43 -0.87 4.94 10.27
CA ALA A 43 -1.58 5.04 9.00
C ALA A 43 -0.59 4.79 7.85
N ASP A 44 -1.09 4.19 6.75
CA ASP A 44 -0.32 3.60 5.64
C ASP A 44 -0.05 2.09 5.79
N LEU A 45 -0.41 1.31 4.77
CA LEU A 45 -0.28 -0.13 4.83
C LEU A 45 1.19 -0.59 4.90
N PHE A 46 2.09 0.06 4.18
CA PHE A 46 3.50 -0.37 4.16
C PHE A 46 4.13 -0.12 5.54
N ALA A 47 3.84 1.02 6.16
CA ALA A 47 4.23 1.31 7.54
C ALA A 47 3.63 0.30 8.54
N ILE A 48 2.34 -0.03 8.41
CA ILE A 48 1.66 -1.03 9.26
C ILE A 48 2.34 -2.40 9.14
N ILE A 49 2.69 -2.84 7.93
CA ILE A 49 3.35 -4.14 7.72
C ILE A 49 4.69 -4.18 8.42
N LEU A 50 5.52 -3.14 8.28
CA LEU A 50 6.82 -3.06 8.93
C LEU A 50 6.70 -2.98 10.45
N TYR A 51 5.78 -2.16 10.96
CA TYR A 51 5.49 -2.07 12.39
C TYR A 51 5.12 -3.42 13.01
N LEU A 52 4.20 -4.16 12.35
CA LEU A 52 3.80 -5.48 12.82
C LEU A 52 4.93 -6.50 12.69
N GLU A 53 5.79 -6.37 11.68
CA GLU A 53 6.95 -7.24 11.51
C GLU A 53 7.94 -7.12 12.66
N ASP A 54 8.24 -5.88 13.09
CA ASP A 54 9.19 -5.61 14.16
C ASP A 54 8.59 -5.86 15.55
N LYS A 55 7.34 -5.46 15.79
CA LYS A 55 6.68 -5.61 17.11
C LYS A 55 6.30 -7.07 17.44
N TYR A 56 5.91 -7.85 16.43
CA TYR A 56 5.45 -9.23 16.60
C TYR A 56 6.27 -10.22 15.76
N PRO A 57 7.50 -10.56 16.19
CA PRO A 57 8.42 -11.36 15.38
C PRO A 57 8.04 -12.85 15.26
N GLN A 58 7.13 -13.35 16.10
CA GLN A 58 6.93 -14.80 16.26
C GLN A 58 6.18 -15.48 15.10
N ASN A 59 5.54 -14.67 14.26
CA ASN A 59 4.90 -15.10 13.02
C ASN A 59 5.31 -14.12 11.92
N PRO A 60 6.51 -14.21 11.32
CA PRO A 60 6.99 -13.23 10.37
C PRO A 60 6.13 -13.22 9.10
N LEU A 61 5.80 -12.01 8.61
CA LEU A 61 5.14 -11.81 7.31
C LEU A 61 6.15 -11.85 6.17
N LEU A 62 7.42 -11.52 6.47
CA LEU A 62 8.49 -11.47 5.49
C LEU A 62 9.44 -12.65 5.69
N PRO A 63 10.06 -13.16 4.62
CA PRO A 63 11.13 -14.13 4.74
C PRO A 63 12.31 -13.59 5.56
N GLN A 64 12.98 -14.47 6.31
CA GLN A 64 14.21 -14.13 7.03
C GLN A 64 15.41 -13.98 6.09
N ASP A 65 15.41 -14.71 4.95
CA ASP A 65 16.42 -14.55 3.91
C ASP A 65 16.37 -13.14 3.32
N LEU A 66 17.51 -12.45 3.36
CA LEU A 66 17.62 -11.04 2.98
C LEU A 66 17.17 -10.79 1.53
N LYS A 67 17.57 -11.66 0.60
CA LYS A 67 17.25 -11.50 -0.83
C LYS A 67 15.75 -11.64 -1.08
N LYS A 68 15.12 -12.66 -0.48
CA LYS A 68 13.67 -12.85 -0.54
C LYS A 68 12.91 -11.74 0.18
N LYS A 69 13.40 -11.25 1.31
CA LYS A 69 12.82 -10.10 2.02
C LYS A 69 12.83 -8.86 1.14
N ALA A 70 13.98 -8.56 0.52
CA ALA A 70 14.14 -7.43 -0.38
C ALA A 70 13.16 -7.50 -1.57
N LEU A 71 13.03 -8.67 -2.22
CA LEU A 71 12.08 -8.85 -3.32
C LEU A 71 10.61 -8.65 -2.88
N ASN A 72 10.23 -9.17 -1.71
CA ASN A 72 8.87 -8.97 -1.17
C ASN A 72 8.60 -7.50 -0.86
N LEU A 73 9.56 -6.80 -0.24
CA LEU A 73 9.44 -5.37 0.02
C LEU A 73 9.40 -4.55 -1.27
N GLN A 74 10.18 -4.93 -2.29
CA GLN A 74 10.16 -4.29 -3.60
C GLN A 74 8.77 -4.38 -4.24
N ILE A 75 8.16 -5.58 -4.23
CA ILE A 75 6.80 -5.80 -4.76
C ILE A 75 5.79 -4.97 -3.95
N ALA A 76 5.85 -5.03 -2.62
CA ALA A 76 4.96 -4.27 -1.75
C ALA A 76 5.09 -2.74 -1.97
N SER A 77 6.31 -2.26 -2.21
CA SER A 77 6.59 -0.86 -2.52
C SER A 77 6.00 -0.45 -3.88
N VAL A 78 6.17 -1.27 -4.93
CA VAL A 78 5.57 -1.00 -6.25
C VAL A 78 4.06 -0.96 -6.19
N VAL A 79 3.42 -1.88 -5.44
CA VAL A 79 1.98 -1.82 -5.24
C VAL A 79 1.57 -0.54 -4.50
N SER A 80 2.31 -0.16 -3.46
CA SER A 80 1.94 0.96 -2.58
C SER A 80 2.20 2.33 -3.23
N SER A 81 3.25 2.48 -4.03
CA SER A 81 3.64 3.75 -4.65
C SER A 81 3.27 3.86 -6.13
N GLY A 82 3.29 2.74 -6.87
CA GLY A 82 3.15 2.72 -8.32
C GLY A 82 1.78 2.29 -8.84
N ILE A 83 0.97 1.64 -8.00
CA ILE A 83 -0.34 1.09 -8.40
C ILE A 83 -1.47 1.74 -7.59
N ARG A 84 -1.43 1.63 -6.26
CA ARG A 84 -2.53 2.08 -5.38
C ARG A 84 -2.89 3.56 -5.49
N PRO A 85 -1.93 4.51 -5.54
CA PRO A 85 -2.29 5.93 -5.59
C PRO A 85 -3.15 6.26 -6.81
N PHE A 86 -2.90 5.57 -7.93
CA PHE A 86 -3.63 5.75 -9.19
C PHE A 86 -5.01 5.09 -9.21
N GLN A 87 -5.30 4.20 -8.26
CA GLN A 87 -6.60 3.59 -8.04
C GLN A 87 -7.38 4.23 -6.88
N ASN A 88 -6.79 5.23 -6.21
CA ASN A 88 -7.44 5.93 -5.11
C ASN A 88 -8.75 6.58 -5.59
N LEU A 89 -9.80 6.50 -4.78
CA LEU A 89 -11.13 6.99 -5.14
C LEU A 89 -11.15 8.49 -5.48
N LEU A 90 -10.37 9.32 -4.78
CA LEU A 90 -10.27 10.75 -5.08
C LEU A 90 -9.66 11.00 -6.46
N VAL A 91 -8.62 10.24 -6.81
CA VAL A 91 -7.99 10.31 -8.15
C VAL A 91 -8.98 9.85 -9.22
N LEU A 92 -9.67 8.74 -8.98
CA LEU A 92 -10.68 8.22 -9.91
C LEU A 92 -11.89 9.14 -10.06
N GLN A 93 -12.27 9.86 -9.01
CA GLN A 93 -13.32 10.88 -9.05
C GLN A 93 -12.84 12.11 -9.84
N TYR A 94 -11.63 12.58 -9.58
CA TYR A 94 -11.03 13.67 -10.34
C TYR A 94 -10.98 13.37 -11.85
N ILE A 95 -10.55 12.17 -12.24
CA ILE A 95 -10.54 11.73 -13.65
C ILE A 95 -11.95 11.74 -14.22
N LYS A 96 -12.94 11.20 -13.49
CA LYS A 96 -14.33 11.18 -13.94
C LYS A 96 -14.85 12.60 -14.23
N GLU A 97 -14.59 13.52 -13.32
CA GLU A 97 -15.14 14.88 -13.33
C GLU A 97 -14.43 15.79 -14.34
N ASN A 98 -13.12 15.61 -14.55
CA ASN A 98 -12.31 16.52 -15.36
C ASN A 98 -11.91 15.97 -16.73
N LEU A 99 -11.86 14.64 -16.89
CA LEU A 99 -11.37 13.97 -18.11
C LEU A 99 -12.39 13.05 -18.77
N GLY A 100 -13.50 12.73 -18.09
CA GLY A 100 -14.55 11.82 -18.58
C GLY A 100 -14.56 10.46 -17.89
N ALA A 101 -15.76 9.93 -17.65
CA ALA A 101 -15.95 8.65 -16.95
C ALA A 101 -15.34 7.46 -17.70
N GLU A 102 -15.30 7.52 -19.02
CA GLU A 102 -14.71 6.53 -19.91
C GLU A 102 -13.18 6.44 -19.79
N LYS A 103 -12.52 7.47 -19.25
CA LYS A 103 -11.06 7.48 -19.03
C LYS A 103 -10.62 6.73 -17.78
N LYS A 104 -11.53 6.46 -16.85
CA LYS A 104 -11.20 5.80 -15.56
C LYS A 104 -10.58 4.42 -15.74
N LEU A 105 -11.22 3.57 -16.55
CA LEU A 105 -10.79 2.18 -16.71
C LEU A 105 -9.43 2.07 -17.44
N PRO A 106 -9.20 2.77 -18.57
CA PRO A 106 -7.89 2.80 -19.22
C PRO A 106 -6.77 3.30 -18.30
N TRP A 107 -7.05 4.32 -17.47
CA TRP A 107 -6.09 4.83 -16.48
C TRP A 107 -5.69 3.75 -15.47
N VAL A 108 -6.68 3.10 -14.85
CA VAL A 108 -6.43 2.02 -13.88
C VAL A 108 -5.64 0.88 -14.52
N GLN A 109 -6.04 0.45 -15.72
CA GLN A 109 -5.36 -0.62 -16.45
C GLN A 109 -3.91 -0.28 -16.77
N LEU A 110 -3.62 0.96 -17.19
CA LEU A 110 -2.25 1.40 -17.47
C LEU A 110 -1.33 1.23 -16.25
N HIS A 111 -1.76 1.70 -15.08
CA HIS A 111 -0.94 1.66 -13.87
C HIS A 111 -0.83 0.26 -13.27
N ILE A 112 -1.90 -0.55 -13.33
CA ILE A 112 -1.86 -1.98 -12.99
C ILE A 112 -0.85 -2.69 -13.90
N ASN A 113 -1.02 -2.57 -15.21
CA ASN A 113 -0.18 -3.25 -16.18
C ASN A 113 1.28 -2.84 -15.99
N LYS A 114 1.59 -1.53 -15.89
CA LYS A 114 2.96 -1.05 -15.66
C LYS A 114 3.58 -1.60 -14.36
N GLY A 115 2.79 -1.71 -13.29
CA GLY A 115 3.26 -2.28 -12.03
C GLY A 115 3.53 -3.79 -12.10
N PHE A 116 2.84 -4.53 -12.98
CA PHE A 116 2.98 -5.98 -13.13
C PHE A 116 3.87 -6.42 -14.30
N THR A 117 3.97 -5.67 -15.40
CA THR A 117 4.92 -5.92 -16.51
C THR A 117 6.36 -5.79 -16.07
N GLY A 118 6.56 -5.10 -14.95
CA GLY A 118 7.81 -5.14 -14.23
C GLY A 118 8.32 -6.54 -13.89
N LYS A 119 7.43 -7.49 -13.59
CA LYS A 119 7.85 -8.81 -13.12
C LYS A 119 8.66 -9.62 -14.17
N ASP A 120 8.45 -9.33 -15.45
CA ASP A 120 9.16 -9.99 -16.56
C ASP A 120 10.37 -9.18 -17.07
N GLU A 121 10.42 -7.86 -16.82
CA GLU A 121 11.49 -6.95 -17.30
C GLU A 121 12.37 -6.35 -16.20
N TRP A 122 12.12 -6.61 -14.90
CA TRP A 122 12.96 -6.09 -13.81
C TRP A 122 14.39 -6.65 -13.81
N CYS A 123 14.66 -7.66 -14.64
CA CYS A 123 16.01 -8.09 -14.98
C CYS A 123 16.74 -7.13 -15.95
N ASN A 124 16.06 -6.23 -16.66
CA ASN A 124 16.63 -5.52 -17.81
C ASN A 124 16.77 -4.00 -17.68
N PHE A 125 16.14 -3.31 -16.74
CA PHE A 125 16.37 -1.87 -16.60
C PHE A 125 16.19 -1.34 -15.17
N TYR A 126 17.30 -1.18 -14.45
CA TYR A 126 17.50 -0.07 -13.50
C TYR A 126 19.00 0.29 -13.49
N LYS A 127 19.34 1.58 -13.36
CA LYS A 127 20.68 2.00 -12.92
C LYS A 127 20.89 1.38 -11.54
N VAL A 128 21.67 0.31 -11.50
CA VAL A 128 21.98 -0.46 -10.30
C VAL A 128 22.84 0.43 -9.40
N LEU A 129 22.36 0.74 -8.20
CA LEU A 129 23.26 1.12 -7.10
C LEU A 129 24.03 -0.16 -6.75
N VAL A 130 25.21 -0.31 -7.35
CA VAL A 130 26.15 -1.38 -6.99
C VAL A 130 26.84 -0.91 -5.72
N PHE A 131 26.55 -1.59 -4.60
CA PHE A 131 27.39 -1.52 -3.42
C PHE A 131 28.48 -2.58 -3.60
N ASP A 132 29.74 -2.14 -3.73
CA ASP A 132 30.89 -3.03 -3.62
C ASP A 132 31.05 -3.38 -2.15
N ASP A 133 30.75 -4.62 -1.78
CA ASP A 133 31.11 -5.17 -0.48
C ASP A 133 32.59 -5.60 -0.56
N SER A 134 33.50 -4.69 -0.18
CA SER A 134 34.90 -5.01 0.12
C SER A 134 35.04 -5.59 1.52
#